data_AF-A0A2I4AHX8-F1
#
_entry.id   AF-A0A2I4AHX8-F1
#
_cell.length_a   1.000
_cell.length_b   1.000
_cell.length_c   1.000
_cell.angle_alpha   90.00
_cell.angle_beta   90.00
_cell.angle_gamma   90.00
#
_symmetry.space_group_name_H-M   'P 1'
#
loop_
_entity.id
_entity.type
_entity.pdbx_description
1 polymer ?
#
loop_
_entity_poly.entity_id
_entity_poly.type
_entity_poly.pdbx_seq_one_letter_code
_entity_poly.pdbx_strand_id
1 'polypeptide(L)'
;MFLVALSEYDQVLAESSNENRMEESMALFKTIITYKWFEKSSIILFLNKLDLLEEKIMHSHLVDYFPEYDGPQQDVQAGKMFILDMFESLNPNEDKIIYSHFTCATDTDNIRFVFCAVKHHILQINLEAQNLV
;
A
#
# COMPACT_ATOMS: atom_id res chain seq x y z
N MET A 1 -4.00 -9.08 -4.78
CA MET A 1 -2.67 -8.46 -4.58
C MET A 1 -2.67 -7.15 -5.33
N PHE A 2 -2.19 -6.08 -4.72
CA PHE A 2 -2.05 -4.76 -5.30
C PHE A 2 -0.64 -4.24 -5.07
N LEU A 3 -0.03 -3.61 -6.07
CA LEU A 3 1.33 -3.10 -6.00
C LEU A 3 1.31 -1.58 -6.14
N VAL A 4 2.00 -0.92 -5.23
CA VAL A 4 2.24 0.51 -5.19
C VAL A 4 3.72 0.74 -5.30
N ALA A 5 4.13 1.70 -6.12
CA ALA A 5 5.51 2.14 -6.19
C ALA A 5 5.68 3.36 -5.28
N LEU A 6 6.36 3.18 -4.14
CA LEU A 6 6.60 4.24 -3.16
C LEU A 6 7.28 5.46 -3.77
N SER A 7 8.19 5.24 -4.72
CA SER A 7 8.97 6.30 -5.37
C SER A 7 8.20 7.15 -6.38
N GLU A 8 6.90 6.95 -6.57
CA GLU A 8 6.10 7.63 -7.60
C GLU A 8 5.29 8.82 -7.05
N TYR A 9 5.48 9.17 -5.78
CA TYR A 9 4.79 10.28 -5.11
C TYR A 9 5.01 11.66 -5.76
N ASP A 10 6.13 11.84 -6.46
CA ASP A 10 6.51 13.10 -7.12
C ASP A 10 6.41 13.03 -8.65
N GLN A 11 5.84 11.95 -9.19
CA GLN A 11 5.76 11.71 -10.63
C GLN A 11 4.37 12.01 -11.18
N VAL A 12 4.34 12.45 -12.43
CA VAL A 12 3.10 12.59 -13.22
C VAL A 12 2.95 11.45 -14.21
N LEU A 13 1.72 11.19 -14.65
CA LEU A 13 1.45 10.16 -15.66
C LEU A 13 2.13 10.46 -16.99
N ALA A 14 2.48 9.40 -17.72
CA ALA A 14 3.05 9.56 -19.07
C ALA A 14 2.00 10.11 -20.05
N GLU A 15 0.74 9.79 -19.77
CA GLU A 15 -0.45 10.13 -20.54
C GLU A 15 -1.01 11.52 -20.17
N SER A 16 -0.75 12.00 -18.95
CA SER A 16 -1.30 13.24 -18.40
C SER A 16 -0.29 13.92 -17.47
N SER A 17 0.24 15.08 -17.88
CA SER A 17 1.23 15.85 -17.10
C SER A 17 0.67 16.51 -15.84
N ASN A 18 -0.65 16.45 -15.64
CA ASN A 18 -1.34 17.12 -14.53
C ASN A 18 -1.82 16.14 -13.46
N GLU A 19 -1.65 14.84 -13.66
CA GLU A 19 -2.12 13.81 -12.76
C GLU A 19 -0.94 13.12 -12.08
N ASN A 20 -0.95 13.12 -10.75
CA ASN A 20 0.06 12.46 -9.94
C ASN A 20 -0.12 10.94 -9.99
N ARG A 21 0.97 10.19 -10.20
CA ARG A 21 0.93 8.73 -10.34
C ARG A 21 0.50 8.01 -9.06
N MET A 22 0.85 8.56 -7.89
CA MET A 22 0.44 7.98 -6.61
C MET A 22 -1.05 8.23 -6.34
N GLU A 23 -1.58 9.40 -6.67
CA GLU A 23 -3.04 9.67 -6.59
C GLU A 23 -3.84 8.75 -7.52
N GLU A 24 -3.36 8.49 -8.74
CA GLU A 24 -3.98 7.52 -9.65
C GLU A 24 -3.97 6.10 -9.04
N SER A 25 -2.84 5.68 -8.49
CA SER A 25 -2.71 4.38 -7.81
C SER A 25 -3.69 4.25 -6.63
N MET A 26 -3.85 5.33 -5.84
CA MET A 26 -4.85 5.41 -4.76
C MET A 26 -6.28 5.31 -5.30
N ALA A 27 -6.60 6.02 -6.38
CA ALA A 27 -7.93 5.95 -7.01
C ALA A 27 -8.25 4.52 -7.48
N LEU A 28 -7.30 3.86 -8.13
CA LEU A 28 -7.44 2.47 -8.57
C LEU A 28 -7.60 1.52 -7.37
N PHE A 29 -6.79 1.70 -6.32
CA PHE A 29 -6.89 0.90 -5.11
C PHE A 29 -8.28 1.03 -4.46
N LYS A 30 -8.78 2.27 -4.34
CA LYS A 30 -10.12 2.57 -3.83
C LYS A 30 -11.20 1.85 -4.65
N THR A 31 -11.09 1.83 -5.97
CA THR A 31 -12.03 1.09 -6.83
C THR A 31 -11.97 -0.41 -6.57
N ILE A 32 -10.77 -0.99 -6.41
CA ILE A 32 -10.61 -2.43 -6.17
C ILE A 32 -11.14 -2.84 -4.80
N ILE A 33 -10.80 -2.08 -3.75
CA ILE A 33 -11.20 -2.43 -2.37
C ILE A 33 -12.71 -2.31 -2.15
N THR A 34 -13.36 -1.39 -2.85
CA THR A 34 -14.83 -1.16 -2.82
C THR A 34 -15.60 -2.07 -3.78
N TYR A 35 -14.92 -2.80 -4.66
CA TYR A 35 -15.58 -3.63 -5.66
C TYR A 35 -16.28 -4.81 -4.99
N LYS A 36 -17.59 -4.98 -5.26
CA LYS A 36 -18.43 -6.02 -4.64
C LYS A 36 -17.88 -7.45 -4.78
N TRP A 37 -17.18 -7.73 -5.87
CA TRP A 37 -16.56 -9.03 -6.12
C TRP A 37 -15.38 -9.34 -5.18
N PHE A 38 -14.80 -8.32 -4.55
CA PHE A 38 -13.70 -8.45 -3.60
C PHE A 38 -14.14 -8.19 -2.15
N GLU A 39 -15.44 -8.11 -1.85
CA GLU A 39 -15.95 -7.82 -0.50
C GLU A 39 -15.44 -8.81 0.55
N LYS A 40 -15.45 -10.11 0.23
CA LYS A 40 -14.96 -11.19 1.11
C LYS A 40 -13.49 -11.57 0.88
N SER A 41 -12.84 -10.92 -0.07
CA SER A 41 -11.46 -11.25 -0.45
C SER A 41 -10.48 -10.41 0.36
N SER A 42 -9.51 -11.04 1.01
CA SER A 42 -8.39 -10.32 1.61
C SER A 42 -7.53 -9.65 0.53
N ILE A 43 -6.97 -8.49 0.88
CA ILE A 43 -6.08 -7.75 -0.02
C ILE A 43 -4.67 -7.81 0.54
N ILE A 44 -3.71 -8.09 -0.34
CA ILE A 44 -2.28 -7.96 -0.06
C ILE A 44 -1.82 -6.69 -0.76
N LEU A 45 -1.30 -5.73 0.01
CA LEU A 45 -0.79 -4.45 -0.47
C LEU A 45 0.74 -4.47 -0.40
N PHE A 46 1.39 -4.39 -1.57
CA PHE A 46 2.84 -4.27 -1.66
C PHE A 46 3.25 -2.84 -1.94
N LEU A 47 3.98 -2.25 -1.01
CA LEU A 47 4.61 -0.94 -1.11
C LEU A 47 6.05 -1.15 -1.57
N ASN A 48 6.23 -1.20 -2.89
CA ASN A 48 7.47 -1.56 -3.56
C ASN A 48 8.36 -0.32 -3.83
N LYS A 49 9.60 -0.57 -4.24
CA LYS A 49 10.63 0.46 -4.54
C LYS A 49 10.99 1.28 -3.29
N LEU A 50 11.05 0.64 -2.11
CA LEU A 50 11.45 1.29 -0.86
C LEU A 50 12.86 1.89 -0.97
N ASP A 51 13.78 1.20 -1.65
CA ASP A 51 15.13 1.67 -1.99
C ASP A 51 15.10 3.02 -2.72
N LEU A 52 14.20 3.17 -3.69
CA LEU A 52 14.09 4.43 -4.43
C LEU A 52 13.40 5.52 -3.62
N LEU A 53 12.51 5.17 -2.68
CA LEU A 53 11.97 6.14 -1.73
C LEU A 53 13.07 6.68 -0.80
N GLU A 54 13.94 5.80 -0.30
CA GLU A 54 15.07 6.13 0.57
C GLU A 54 16.00 7.17 -0.05
N GLU A 55 16.31 7.02 -1.33
CA GLU A 55 17.13 7.99 -2.07
C GLU A 55 16.39 9.29 -2.35
N LYS A 56 15.11 9.19 -2.73
CA LYS A 56 14.33 10.31 -3.27
C LYS A 56 13.88 11.30 -2.20
N ILE A 57 13.49 10.82 -1.02
CA ILE A 57 12.99 11.66 0.07
C ILE A 57 14.03 12.65 0.60
N MET A 58 15.31 12.43 0.28
CA MET A 58 16.42 13.31 0.64
C MET A 58 16.39 14.64 -0.11
N HIS A 59 15.75 14.71 -1.28
CA HIS A 59 15.78 15.89 -2.16
C HIS A 59 14.41 16.28 -2.73
N SER A 60 13.42 15.38 -2.71
CA SER A 60 12.05 15.63 -3.13
C SER A 60 11.13 15.44 -1.91
N HIS A 61 10.51 16.52 -1.41
CA HIS A 61 9.78 16.48 -0.15
C HIS A 61 8.32 16.07 -0.35
N LEU A 62 7.83 15.11 0.46
CA LEU A 62 6.45 14.62 0.36
C LEU A 62 5.41 15.73 0.50
N VAL A 63 5.66 16.72 1.38
CA VAL A 63 4.74 17.85 1.63
C VAL A 63 4.47 18.71 0.39
N ASP A 64 5.37 18.73 -0.58
CA ASP A 64 5.21 19.51 -1.82
C ASP A 64 4.16 18.88 -2.76
N TYR A 65 3.89 17.57 -2.59
CA TYR A 65 2.95 16.78 -3.41
C TYR A 65 1.71 16.37 -2.62
N PHE A 66 1.86 16.14 -1.31
CA PHE A 66 0.81 15.75 -0.37
C PHE A 66 0.85 16.72 0.82
N PRO A 67 0.13 17.86 0.75
CA PRO A 67 0.14 18.89 1.79
C PRO A 67 -0.33 18.42 3.16
N GLU A 68 -1.04 17.29 3.22
CA GLU A 68 -1.49 16.64 4.45
C GLU A 68 -0.36 15.96 5.23
N TYR A 69 0.83 15.80 4.63
CA TYR A 69 1.99 15.24 5.32
C TYR A 69 2.53 16.21 6.38
N ASP A 70 2.40 15.82 7.65
CA ASP A 70 2.88 16.56 8.82
C ASP A 70 4.17 16.01 9.43
N GLY A 71 4.72 14.94 8.84
CA GLY A 71 5.94 14.28 9.31
C GLY A 71 7.23 15.04 8.99
N PRO A 72 8.36 14.63 9.58
CA PRO A 72 9.67 15.24 9.31
C PRO A 72 10.10 15.06 7.84
N GLN A 73 10.81 16.06 7.32
CA GLN A 73 11.47 15.94 6.01
C GLN A 73 12.65 14.97 6.08
N GLN A 74 12.96 14.33 4.94
CA GLN A 74 14.10 13.41 4.80
C GLN A 74 14.04 12.17 5.72
N ASP A 75 12.87 11.85 6.27
CA ASP A 75 12.65 10.69 7.11
C ASP A 75 11.90 9.61 6.34
N VAL A 76 12.63 8.54 6.00
CA VAL A 76 12.13 7.39 5.26
C VAL A 76 11.01 6.67 6.03
N GLN A 77 11.15 6.54 7.35
CA GLN A 77 10.16 5.80 8.15
C GLN A 77 8.86 6.59 8.22
N ALA A 78 8.93 7.89 8.47
CA ALA A 78 7.75 8.75 8.46
C ALA A 78 7.10 8.77 7.07
N GLY A 79 7.89 8.95 6.02
CA GLY A 79 7.37 9.02 4.65
C GLY A 79 6.69 7.71 4.18
N LYS A 80 7.31 6.55 4.43
CA LYS A 80 6.71 5.27 4.03
C LYS A 80 5.45 4.93 4.84
N MET A 81 5.40 5.30 6.12
CA MET A 81 4.23 5.07 6.97
C MET A 81 3.08 6.01 6.59
N PHE A 82 3.39 7.25 6.22
CA PHE A 82 2.40 8.16 5.66
C PHE A 82 1.77 7.59 4.38
N ILE A 83 2.59 7.11 3.44
CA ILE A 83 2.06 6.49 2.22
C ILE A 83 1.22 5.25 2.55
N LEU A 84 1.66 4.41 3.49
CA LEU A 84 0.85 3.27 3.94
C LEU A 84 -0.52 3.72 4.45
N ASP A 85 -0.57 4.72 5.33
CA ASP A 85 -1.80 5.26 5.91
C ASP A 85 -2.73 5.85 4.84
N MET A 86 -2.17 6.52 3.82
CA MET A 86 -2.94 6.99 2.67
C MET A 86 -3.69 5.86 1.95
N PHE A 87 -3.11 4.65 1.87
CA PHE A 87 -3.79 3.50 1.25
C PHE A 87 -4.75 2.80 2.22
N GLU A 88 -4.38 2.62 3.49
CA GLU A 88 -5.21 1.94 4.48
C GLU A 88 -6.48 2.74 4.81
N SER A 89 -6.39 4.07 4.83
CA SER A 89 -7.54 4.97 5.01
C SER A 89 -8.58 4.92 3.88
N LEU A 90 -8.24 4.35 2.72
CA LEU A 90 -9.19 4.13 1.62
C LEU A 90 -10.10 2.92 1.86
N ASN A 91 -9.83 2.13 2.90
CA ASN A 91 -10.64 0.97 3.25
C ASN A 91 -11.97 1.39 3.90
N PRO A 92 -13.13 1.19 3.25
CA PRO A 92 -14.41 1.54 3.84
C PRO A 92 -14.91 0.49 4.87
N ASN A 93 -14.24 -0.67 4.97
CA ASN A 93 -14.67 -1.79 5.80
C ASN A 93 -13.55 -2.21 6.76
N GLU A 94 -13.67 -1.86 8.04
CA GLU A 94 -12.70 -2.20 9.08
C GLU A 94 -12.52 -3.73 9.26
N ASP A 95 -13.53 -4.54 8.96
CA ASP A 95 -13.44 -6.00 9.03
C ASP A 95 -12.59 -6.58 7.89
N LYS A 96 -12.36 -5.81 6.82
CA LYS A 96 -11.57 -6.25 5.68
C LYS A 96 -10.09 -6.01 5.95
N ILE A 97 -9.37 -7.09 6.25
CA ILE A 97 -7.95 -7.04 6.53
C ILE A 97 -7.14 -6.76 5.25
N ILE A 98 -6.30 -5.73 5.32
CA ILE A 98 -5.26 -5.42 4.32
C ILE A 98 -3.92 -5.90 4.88
N TYR A 99 -3.28 -6.83 4.17
CA TYR A 99 -1.94 -7.30 4.50
C TYR A 99 -0.91 -6.44 3.77
N SER A 100 -0.41 -5.43 4.47
CA SER A 100 0.54 -4.45 3.94
C SER A 100 2.00 -4.90 4.15
N HIS A 101 2.85 -4.70 3.14
CA HIS A 101 4.28 -5.00 3.24
C HIS A 101 5.13 -4.08 2.37
N PHE A 102 6.23 -3.59 2.95
CA PHE A 102 7.23 -2.80 2.23
C PHE A 102 8.21 -3.72 1.54
N THR A 103 8.45 -3.52 0.24
CA THR A 103 9.32 -4.39 -0.56
C THR A 103 10.31 -3.58 -1.36
N CYS A 104 11.44 -4.22 -1.65
CA CYS A 104 12.30 -3.83 -2.76
C CYS A 104 12.20 -4.93 -3.82
N ALA A 105 12.24 -4.58 -5.10
CA ALA A 105 12.18 -5.55 -6.19
C ALA A 105 13.37 -6.53 -6.19
N THR A 106 14.47 -6.16 -5.50
CA THR A 106 15.65 -7.02 -5.30
C THR A 106 15.52 -7.92 -4.06
N ASP A 107 14.52 -7.68 -3.21
CA ASP A 107 14.29 -8.49 -2.02
C ASP A 107 13.55 -9.78 -2.40
N THR A 108 14.21 -10.92 -2.17
CA THR A 108 13.70 -12.24 -2.54
C THR A 108 12.78 -12.85 -1.48
N ASP A 109 12.62 -12.20 -0.32
CA ASP A 109 11.75 -12.68 0.76
C ASP A 109 10.25 -12.34 0.55
N ASN A 110 9.91 -11.60 -0.51
CA ASN A 110 8.52 -11.23 -0.87
C ASN A 110 7.56 -12.44 -0.94
N ILE A 111 8.04 -13.57 -1.46
CA ILE A 111 7.21 -14.78 -1.60
C ILE A 111 6.84 -15.38 -0.24
N ARG A 112 7.73 -15.31 0.76
CA ARG A 112 7.47 -15.83 2.11
C ARG A 112 6.33 -15.07 2.77
N PHE A 113 6.26 -13.76 2.54
CA PHE A 113 5.15 -12.94 3.03
C PHE A 113 3.82 -13.34 2.39
N VAL A 114 3.77 -13.49 1.07
CA VAL A 114 2.56 -13.97 0.37
C VAL A 114 2.08 -15.29 0.97
N PHE A 115 3.00 -16.23 1.19
CA PHE A 115 2.68 -17.51 1.82
C PHE A 115 2.17 -17.36 3.26
N CYS A 116 2.74 -16.47 4.07
CA CYS A 116 2.24 -16.17 5.42
C CYS A 116 0.83 -15.57 5.41
N ALA A 117 0.56 -14.60 4.53
CA ALA A 117 -0.77 -13.99 4.41
C ALA A 117 -1.82 -15.02 3.96
N VAL A 118 -1.48 -15.88 2.99
CA VAL A 118 -2.36 -16.98 2.55
C VAL A 118 -2.62 -17.97 3.69
N LYS A 119 -1.57 -18.35 4.44
CA LYS A 119 -1.72 -19.25 5.60
C LYS A 119 -2.64 -18.63 6.67
N HIS A 120 -2.48 -17.35 6.97
CA HIS A 120 -3.33 -16.64 7.93
C HIS A 120 -4.79 -16.64 7.47
N HIS A 121 -5.05 -16.30 6.20
CA HIS A 121 -6.40 -16.29 5.66
C HIS A 121 -7.08 -17.67 5.72
N ILE A 122 -6.36 -18.75 5.36
CA ILE A 122 -6.88 -20.11 5.47
C ILE A 122 -7.18 -20.48 6.93
N LEU A 123 -6.31 -20.09 7.88
CA LEU A 123 -6.54 -20.32 9.31
C LEU A 123 -7.78 -19.57 9.81
N GLN A 124 -7.94 -18.31 9.42
CA GLN A 124 -9.09 -17.49 9.81
C GLN A 124 -10.41 -18.09 9.31
N ILE A 125 -10.48 -18.51 8.04
CA ILE A 125 -11.65 -19.20 7.48
C ILE A 125 -11.98 -20.47 8.28
N ASN A 126 -10.96 -21.25 8.65
CA ASN A 126 -11.18 -22.49 9.42
C ASN A 126 -11.67 -22.21 10.85
N LEU A 127 -11.21 -21.13 11.48
CA LEU A 127 -11.65 -20.73 12.82
C LEU A 127 -13.10 -20.24 12.82
N GLU A 128 -13.47 -19.42 11.83
CA GLU A 128 -14.85 -18.95 11.62
C GLU A 128 -15.80 -20.13 11.35
N ALA A 129 -15.35 -21.13 10.57
CA ALA A 129 -16.14 -22.33 10.28
C ALA A 129 -16.38 -23.23 11.51
N GLN A 130 -15.60 -23.09 12.58
CA GLN A 130 -15.74 -23.87 13.82
C GLN A 130 -16.43 -23.11 14.97
N ASN A 131 -16.97 -21.91 14.75
CA ASN A 131 -17.60 -21.06 15.78
C ASN A 131 -16.71 -20.84 17.02
N LEU A 132 -15.39 -20.79 16.83
CA LEU A 132 -14.43 -20.54 17.92
C LEU A 132 -14.16 -19.04 18.16
N VAL A 133 -14.79 -18.17 17.36
CA VAL A 133 -14.89 -16.71 17.52
C VAL A 133 -16.27 -16.28 17.05
#